data_AF-A0A4R5MMP3-F1
#
_entry.id   AF-A0A4R5MMP3-F1
#
_cell.length_a   1.000
_cell.length_b   1.000
_cell.length_c   1.000
_cell.angle_alpha   90.00
_cell.angle_beta   90.00
_cell.angle_gamma   90.00
#
_symmetry.space_group_name_H-M   'P 1'
#
loop_
_entity.id
_entity.type
_entity.pdbx_description
1 polymer ?
#
loop_
_entity_poly.entity_id
_entity_poly.type
_entity_poly.pdbx_seq_one_letter_code
_entity_poly.pdbx_strand_id
1 'polypeptide(L)'
;MVDLPYISKLKAESLNCYTNIMKFIKFTLVFFIIFGISGALNAQVINTDSVKKIALKDVLKFKLDKTDLKAFKADGRNPNSDLFKPTAKTTSNTSMLNDSLYVETFRKSAFKKTKRRKTIFHQVLIGGAVLALGAAIITVPIAASR
;
A
#
# COMPACT_ATOMS: atom_id res chain seq x y z
N MET A 1 39.29 54.45 52.39
CA MET A 1 38.01 54.94 51.82
C MET A 1 38.00 54.53 50.37
N VAL A 2 37.03 53.71 49.93
CA VAL A 2 36.85 53.39 48.51
C VAL A 2 35.99 54.49 47.91
N ASP A 3 36.49 55.15 46.88
CA ASP A 3 35.83 56.30 46.26
C ASP A 3 34.47 55.89 45.67
N LEU A 4 33.41 56.57 46.10
CA LEU A 4 32.04 56.44 45.56
C LEU A 4 31.94 56.39 44.01
N PRO A 5 32.71 57.17 43.22
CA PRO A 5 32.66 57.08 41.75
C PRO A 5 33.14 55.74 41.18
N TYR A 6 33.96 54.98 41.91
CA TYR A 6 34.43 53.67 41.45
C TYR A 6 33.32 52.60 41.56
N ILE A 7 32.54 52.67 42.63
CA ILE A 7 31.42 51.74 42.88
C ILE A 7 30.29 51.94 41.85
N SER A 8 30.00 53.18 41.46
CA SER A 8 28.97 53.48 40.45
C SER A 8 29.37 53.00 39.06
N LYS A 9 30.65 53.14 38.68
CA LYS A 9 31.19 52.64 37.41
C LYS A 9 31.13 51.11 37.33
N LEU A 10 31.54 50.41 38.38
CA LEU A 10 31.45 48.95 38.48
C LEU A 10 30.00 48.44 38.36
N LYS A 11 29.04 49.13 38.98
CA LYS A 11 27.61 48.80 38.84
C LYS A 11 27.13 48.95 37.40
N ALA A 12 27.49 50.02 36.71
CA ALA A 12 27.10 50.24 35.31
C ALA A 12 27.69 49.18 34.37
N GLU A 13 28.97 48.82 34.56
CA GLU A 13 29.65 47.78 33.77
C GLU A 13 29.02 46.39 34.01
N SER A 14 28.71 46.06 35.27
CA SER A 14 28.03 44.80 35.61
C SER A 14 26.62 44.68 35.01
N LEU A 15 25.88 45.79 34.96
CA LEU A 15 24.52 45.84 34.39
C LEU A 15 24.54 45.69 32.86
N ASN A 16 25.53 46.28 32.19
CA ASN A 16 25.76 46.11 30.75
C ASN A 16 26.16 44.67 30.41
N CYS A 17 26.98 44.03 31.25
CA CYS A 17 27.34 42.63 31.07
C CYS A 17 26.11 41.72 31.17
N TYR A 18 25.30 41.90 32.22
CA TYR A 18 24.08 41.12 32.45
C TYR A 18 23.06 41.26 31.31
N THR A 19 22.84 42.48 30.81
CA THR A 19 21.90 42.74 29.72
C THR A 19 22.35 42.12 28.40
N ASN A 20 23.66 42.11 28.11
CA ASN A 20 24.20 41.46 26.91
C ASN A 20 24.16 39.93 26.99
N ILE A 21 24.43 39.35 28.16
CA ILE A 21 24.29 37.91 28.40
C ILE A 21 22.82 37.48 28.22
N MET A 22 21.87 38.22 28.79
CA MET A 22 20.44 37.91 28.65
C MET A 22 19.93 38.03 27.21
N LYS A 23 20.47 38.95 26.41
CA LYS A 23 20.16 39.04 24.98
C LYS A 23 20.70 37.84 24.20
N PHE A 24 21.93 37.41 24.50
CA PHE A 24 22.54 36.25 23.87
C PHE A 24 21.77 34.96 24.18
N ILE A 25 21.39 34.74 25.45
CA ILE A 25 20.60 33.58 25.86
C ILE A 25 19.27 33.53 25.10
N LYS A 26 18.54 34.66 25.06
CA LYS A 26 17.26 34.76 24.33
C LYS A 26 17.44 34.46 22.84
N PHE A 27 18.49 34.98 22.22
CA PHE A 27 18.81 34.73 20.81
C PHE A 27 19.11 33.25 20.54
N THR A 28 19.94 32.62 21.38
CA THR A 28 20.24 31.18 21.25
C THR A 28 19.00 30.31 21.43
N LEU A 29 18.08 30.68 22.34
CA LEU A 29 16.84 29.92 22.58
C LEU A 29 15.90 29.99 21.37
N VAL A 30 15.75 31.17 20.75
CA VAL A 30 14.97 31.35 19.51
C VAL A 30 15.59 30.57 18.35
N PHE A 31 16.92 30.57 18.23
CA PHE A 31 17.63 29.81 17.19
C PHE A 31 17.37 28.30 17.30
N PHE A 32 17.43 27.74 18.52
CA PHE A 32 17.14 26.32 18.76
C PHE A 32 15.68 25.94 18.47
N ILE A 33 14.71 26.82 18.73
CA ILE A 33 13.30 26.58 18.40
C ILE A 33 13.09 26.53 16.88
N ILE A 34 13.73 27.42 16.13
CA ILE A 34 13.57 27.48 14.67
C ILE A 34 14.28 26.31 13.98
N PHE A 35 15.50 25.98 14.39
CA PHE A 35 16.30 24.92 13.75
C PHE A 35 15.96 23.51 14.26
N GLY A 36 15.46 23.36 15.48
CA GLY A 36 15.13 22.05 16.06
C GLY A 36 13.95 21.35 15.38
N ILE A 37 13.06 22.10 14.71
CA ILE A 37 11.85 21.56 14.09
C ILE A 37 12.13 21.04 12.66
N SER A 38 13.22 21.47 12.02
CA SER A 38 13.57 21.04 10.66
C SER A 38 14.09 19.59 10.56
N GLY A 39 14.34 18.93 11.70
CA GLY A 39 14.87 17.56 11.75
C GLY A 39 13.81 16.45 11.83
N ALA A 40 12.54 16.79 12.07
CA ALA A 40 11.47 15.81 12.13
C ALA A 40 10.66 15.86 10.82
N LEU A 41 10.41 14.69 10.22
CA LEU A 41 9.53 14.45 9.06
C LEU A 41 10.20 14.36 7.68
N ASN A 42 11.24 13.52 7.58
CA ASN A 42 11.32 12.63 6.43
C ASN A 42 10.63 11.31 6.79
N ALA A 43 9.29 11.33 6.88
CA ALA A 43 8.51 10.11 6.87
C ALA A 43 8.73 9.45 5.49
N GLN A 44 9.66 8.52 5.42
CA GLN A 44 9.88 7.75 4.21
C GLN A 44 8.57 7.03 3.89
N VAL A 45 7.95 7.37 2.76
CA VAL A 45 6.91 6.56 2.13
C VAL A 45 7.62 5.30 1.62
N ILE A 46 7.92 4.38 2.55
CA ILE A 46 8.60 3.13 2.29
C ILE A 46 7.72 2.36 1.31
N ASN A 47 8.15 2.27 0.04
CA ASN A 47 7.95 1.25 -1.00
C ASN A 47 6.71 0.30 -0.95
N THR A 48 5.65 0.66 -0.26
CA THR A 48 4.48 -0.18 0.04
C THR A 48 3.70 -0.40 -1.25
N ASP A 49 3.66 0.63 -2.10
CA ASP A 49 3.00 0.58 -3.39
C ASP A 49 3.74 -0.27 -4.41
N SER A 50 5.07 -0.34 -4.34
CA SER A 50 5.84 -1.19 -5.25
C SER A 50 5.64 -2.67 -4.91
N VAL A 51 5.66 -3.03 -3.62
CA VAL A 51 5.36 -4.40 -3.16
C VAL A 51 3.95 -4.82 -3.58
N LYS A 52 2.94 -3.97 -3.37
CA LYS A 52 1.56 -4.23 -3.81
C LYS A 52 1.47 -4.43 -5.32
N LYS A 53 2.11 -3.57 -6.12
CA LYS A 53 2.12 -3.69 -7.59
C LYS A 53 2.75 -5.01 -8.04
N ILE A 54 3.84 -5.44 -7.41
CA ILE A 54 4.50 -6.71 -7.73
C ILE A 54 3.61 -7.89 -7.36
N ALA A 55 3.00 -7.88 -6.17
CA ALA A 55 2.03 -8.90 -5.76
C ALA A 55 0.86 -9.00 -6.76
N LEU A 56 0.29 -7.87 -7.19
CA LEU A 56 -0.79 -7.85 -8.18
C LEU A 56 -0.36 -8.43 -9.53
N LYS A 57 0.85 -8.11 -9.99
CA LYS A 57 1.42 -8.63 -11.25
C LYS A 57 1.58 -10.15 -11.20
N ASP A 58 2.09 -10.68 -10.09
CA ASP A 58 2.29 -12.12 -9.90
C ASP A 58 0.95 -12.87 -9.83
N VAL A 59 -0.07 -12.29 -9.19
CA VAL A 59 -1.43 -12.85 -9.13
C VAL A 59 -2.07 -13.02 -10.52
N LEU A 60 -1.67 -12.24 -11.52
CA LEU A 60 -2.17 -12.43 -12.89
C LEU A 60 -1.76 -13.78 -13.48
N LYS A 61 -0.63 -14.33 -13.07
CA LYS A 61 -0.15 -15.66 -13.49
C LYS A 61 -0.76 -16.78 -12.64
N PHE A 62 -1.20 -16.48 -11.42
CA PHE A 62 -1.79 -17.45 -10.52
C PHE A 62 -3.09 -18.06 -11.05
N LYS A 63 -3.21 -19.38 -10.96
CA LYS A 63 -4.38 -20.16 -11.34
C LYS A 63 -4.47 -21.40 -10.46
N LEU A 64 -5.61 -21.58 -9.78
CA LEU A 64 -5.91 -22.82 -9.07
C LEU A 64 -6.04 -23.98 -10.07
N ASP A 65 -5.45 -25.12 -9.71
CA ASP A 65 -5.70 -26.36 -10.42
C ASP A 65 -7.16 -26.82 -10.21
N LYS A 66 -7.65 -27.73 -11.07
CA LYS A 66 -8.99 -28.30 -10.96
C LYS A 66 -9.21 -29.01 -9.62
N THR A 67 -8.18 -29.69 -9.10
CA THR A 67 -8.24 -30.41 -7.82
C THR A 67 -8.39 -29.45 -6.65
N ASP A 68 -7.50 -28.45 -6.55
CA ASP A 68 -7.56 -27.38 -5.56
C ASP A 68 -8.86 -26.57 -5.65
N LEU A 69 -9.36 -26.35 -6.87
CA LEU A 69 -10.63 -25.66 -7.06
C LEU A 69 -11.81 -26.47 -6.51
N LYS A 70 -11.75 -27.80 -6.57
CA LYS A 70 -12.76 -28.69 -5.96
C LYS A 70 -12.66 -28.63 -4.44
N ALA A 71 -11.45 -28.69 -3.88
CA ALA A 71 -11.21 -28.54 -2.45
C ALA A 71 -11.69 -27.18 -1.93
N PHE A 72 -11.35 -26.08 -2.61
CA PHE A 72 -11.83 -24.73 -2.29
C PHE A 72 -13.35 -24.61 -2.29
N LYS A 73 -14.04 -25.33 -3.18
CA LYS A 73 -15.51 -25.37 -3.22
C LYS A 73 -16.09 -26.16 -2.07
N ALA A 74 -15.47 -27.29 -1.73
CA ALA A 74 -15.90 -28.14 -0.62
C ALA A 74 -15.73 -27.43 0.73
N ASP A 75 -14.65 -26.66 0.89
CA ASP A 75 -14.32 -25.89 2.10
C ASP A 75 -15.11 -24.56 2.21
N GLY A 76 -16.30 -24.48 1.62
CA GLY A 76 -17.15 -23.28 1.74
C GLY A 76 -16.56 -21.99 1.16
N ARG A 77 -15.50 -22.08 0.35
CA ARG A 77 -14.74 -20.93 -0.19
C ARG A 77 -14.05 -20.09 0.88
N ASN A 78 -13.41 -20.75 1.84
CA ASN A 78 -12.66 -20.08 2.90
C ASN A 78 -11.56 -19.14 2.33
N PRO A 79 -11.60 -17.83 2.65
CA PRO A 79 -10.57 -16.87 2.21
C PRO A 79 -9.20 -17.11 2.87
N ASN A 80 -9.17 -17.81 4.02
CA ASN A 80 -7.95 -18.12 4.77
C ASN A 80 -7.33 -19.46 4.36
N SER A 81 -7.85 -20.10 3.31
CA SER A 81 -7.28 -21.32 2.77
C SER A 81 -5.83 -21.12 2.30
N ASP A 82 -5.01 -22.15 2.49
CA ASP A 82 -3.61 -22.17 2.08
C ASP A 82 -3.43 -22.31 0.57
N LEU A 83 -4.50 -22.65 -0.15
CA LEU A 83 -4.54 -22.76 -1.61
C LEU A 83 -4.16 -21.46 -2.34
N PHE A 84 -4.24 -20.31 -1.66
CA PHE A 84 -3.92 -19.00 -2.23
C PHE A 84 -2.55 -18.45 -1.78
N LYS A 85 -1.77 -19.22 -1.02
CA LYS A 85 -0.43 -18.79 -0.59
C LYS A 85 0.51 -18.69 -1.81
N PRO A 86 1.30 -17.61 -1.92
CA PRO A 86 2.33 -17.53 -2.95
C PRO A 86 3.39 -18.61 -2.72
N THR A 87 3.89 -19.19 -3.81
CA THR A 87 4.97 -20.18 -3.83
C THR A 87 6.09 -19.70 -4.74
N ALA A 88 7.26 -20.35 -4.67
CA ALA A 88 8.38 -20.06 -5.57
C ALA A 88 8.03 -20.19 -7.08
N LYS A 89 6.96 -20.91 -7.42
CA LYS A 89 6.49 -21.06 -8.82
C LYS A 89 5.61 -19.89 -9.28
N THR A 90 4.90 -19.25 -8.36
CA THR A 90 3.90 -18.21 -8.67
C THR A 90 4.42 -16.80 -8.48
N THR A 91 5.57 -16.67 -7.83
CA THR A 91 6.17 -15.41 -7.42
C THR A 91 7.41 -15.12 -8.26
N SER A 92 7.58 -13.87 -8.68
CA SER A 92 8.72 -13.43 -9.48
C SER A 92 10.01 -13.28 -8.67
N ASN A 93 9.91 -12.99 -7.38
CA ASN A 93 11.04 -12.84 -6.47
C ASN A 93 10.80 -13.60 -5.16
N THR A 94 11.55 -14.68 -4.94
CA THR A 94 11.38 -15.55 -3.77
C THR A 94 11.64 -14.85 -2.44
N SER A 95 12.42 -13.76 -2.41
CA SER A 95 12.64 -12.98 -1.18
C SER A 95 11.35 -12.33 -0.66
N MET A 96 10.37 -12.11 -1.54
CA MET A 96 9.07 -11.52 -1.18
C MET A 96 8.14 -12.49 -0.45
N LEU A 97 8.45 -13.78 -0.43
CA LEU A 97 7.64 -14.77 0.30
C LEU A 97 7.66 -14.54 1.83
N ASN A 98 8.70 -13.86 2.32
CA ASN A 98 8.83 -13.49 3.74
C ASN A 98 8.19 -12.13 4.07
N ASP A 99 7.75 -11.38 3.05
CA ASP A 99 7.12 -10.08 3.23
C ASP A 99 5.61 -10.27 3.50
N SER A 100 5.15 -9.86 4.68
CA SER A 100 3.77 -10.03 5.12
C SER A 100 2.78 -9.27 4.22
N LEU A 101 3.14 -8.06 3.79
CA LEU A 101 2.32 -7.23 2.93
C LEU A 101 2.19 -7.85 1.54
N TYR A 102 3.28 -8.39 1.00
CA TYR A 102 3.26 -9.13 -0.26
C TYR A 102 2.31 -10.33 -0.18
N VAL A 103 2.51 -11.19 0.83
CA VAL A 103 1.73 -12.43 1.00
C VAL A 103 0.24 -12.12 1.18
N GLU A 104 -0.10 -11.13 2.01
CA GLU A 104 -1.48 -10.72 2.24
C GLU A 104 -2.13 -10.19 0.96
N THR A 105 -1.44 -9.28 0.26
CA THR A 105 -1.94 -8.67 -0.98
C THR A 105 -2.14 -9.72 -2.08
N PHE A 106 -1.20 -10.66 -2.18
CA PHE A 106 -1.28 -11.79 -3.12
C PHE A 106 -2.50 -12.66 -2.81
N ARG A 107 -2.65 -13.13 -1.56
CA ARG A 107 -3.76 -14.02 -1.14
C ARG A 107 -5.13 -13.38 -1.40
N LYS A 108 -5.32 -12.13 -0.96
CA LYS A 108 -6.59 -11.39 -1.17
C LYS A 108 -6.93 -11.26 -2.65
N SER A 109 -5.94 -10.95 -3.47
CA SER A 109 -6.14 -10.72 -4.91
C SER A 109 -6.36 -12.04 -5.67
N ALA A 110 -5.62 -13.09 -5.33
CA ALA A 110 -5.77 -14.44 -5.88
C ALA A 110 -7.16 -15.03 -5.57
N PHE A 111 -7.63 -14.88 -4.34
CA PHE A 111 -8.99 -15.27 -3.93
C PHE A 111 -10.05 -14.52 -4.76
N LYS A 112 -9.94 -13.19 -4.86
CA LYS A 112 -10.88 -12.35 -5.62
C LYS A 112 -10.92 -12.75 -7.10
N LYS A 113 -9.76 -13.02 -7.70
CA LYS A 113 -9.64 -13.48 -9.09
C LYS A 113 -10.36 -14.82 -9.29
N THR A 114 -10.14 -15.78 -8.41
CA THR A 114 -10.79 -17.10 -8.47
C THR A 114 -12.31 -16.99 -8.32
N LYS A 115 -12.79 -16.13 -7.42
CA LYS A 115 -14.23 -15.86 -7.25
C LYS A 115 -14.86 -15.25 -8.52
N ARG A 116 -14.18 -14.27 -9.15
CA ARG A 116 -14.66 -13.59 -10.37
C ARG A 116 -14.70 -14.48 -11.62
N ARG A 117 -13.83 -15.50 -11.70
CA ARG A 117 -13.79 -16.44 -12.84
C ARG A 117 -15.13 -17.12 -13.09
N LYS A 118 -15.94 -17.37 -12.04
CA LYS A 118 -17.29 -17.93 -12.18
C LYS A 118 -18.25 -16.97 -12.89
N THR A 119 -18.24 -15.69 -12.52
CA THR A 119 -19.16 -14.69 -13.07
C THR A 119 -18.95 -14.51 -14.56
N ILE A 120 -17.69 -14.41 -15.00
CA ILE A 120 -17.34 -14.25 -16.42
C ILE A 120 -17.75 -15.50 -17.21
N PHE A 121 -17.49 -16.70 -16.71
CA PHE A 121 -17.89 -17.93 -17.41
C PHE A 121 -19.41 -18.02 -17.56
N HIS A 122 -20.17 -17.62 -16.54
CA HIS A 122 -21.63 -17.59 -16.63
C HIS A 122 -22.15 -16.54 -17.62
N GLN A 123 -21.59 -15.33 -17.60
CA GLN A 123 -21.98 -14.25 -18.52
C GLN A 123 -21.67 -14.59 -19.99
N VAL A 124 -20.50 -15.17 -20.26
CA VAL A 124 -20.13 -15.60 -21.62
C VAL A 124 -21.00 -16.77 -22.10
N LEU A 125 -21.31 -17.73 -21.23
CA LEU A 125 -22.19 -18.85 -21.58
C LEU A 125 -23.60 -18.38 -21.93
N ILE A 126 -24.18 -17.47 -21.14
CA ILE A 126 -25.51 -16.92 -21.38
C ILE A 126 -25.52 -16.06 -22.65
N GLY A 127 -24.53 -15.17 -22.82
CA GLY A 127 -24.41 -14.32 -24.01
C GLY A 127 -24.22 -15.13 -25.30
N GLY A 128 -23.41 -16.19 -25.25
CA GLY A 128 -23.21 -17.10 -26.38
C GLY A 128 -24.46 -17.92 -26.72
N ALA A 129 -25.21 -18.39 -25.72
CA ALA A 129 -26.45 -19.12 -25.93
C ALA A 129 -27.54 -18.26 -26.58
N VAL A 130 -27.67 -17.00 -26.18
CA VAL A 130 -28.65 -16.05 -26.76
C VAL A 130 -28.34 -15.75 -28.23
N LEU A 131 -27.06 -15.53 -28.59
CA LEU A 131 -26.65 -15.30 -29.98
C LEU A 131 -26.90 -16.52 -30.88
N ALA A 132 -26.61 -17.73 -30.39
CA ALA A 132 -26.85 -18.96 -31.14
C ALA A 132 -28.34 -19.21 -31.40
N LEU A 133 -29.21 -18.96 -30.40
CA LEU A 133 -30.66 -19.08 -30.55
C LEU A 133 -31.22 -18.03 -31.51
N GLY A 134 -30.75 -16.77 -31.44
CA GLY A 134 -31.17 -15.71 -32.35
C GLY A 134 -30.83 -15.99 -33.81
N ALA A 135 -29.66 -16.56 -34.09
CA ALA A 135 -29.25 -16.94 -35.45
C ALA A 135 -30.13 -18.07 -36.02
N ALA A 136 -30.47 -19.08 -35.20
CA ALA A 136 -31.30 -20.21 -35.63
C ALA A 136 -32.72 -19.77 -36.04
N ILE A 137 -33.31 -18.81 -35.32
CA ILE A 137 -34.66 -18.28 -35.63
C ILE A 137 -34.69 -17.56 -36.98
N ILE A 138 -33.59 -16.91 -37.39
CA ILE A 138 -33.51 -16.18 -38.66
C ILE A 138 -33.21 -17.11 -39.84
N THR A 139 -32.41 -18.17 -39.64
CA THR A 139 -32.05 -19.09 -40.73
C THR A 139 -33.13 -20.11 -41.08
N VAL A 140 -33.97 -20.51 -40.12
CA VAL A 140 -35.05 -21.49 -40.34
C VAL A 140 -36.09 -21.03 -41.38
N PRO A 141 -36.63 -19.79 -41.35
CA PRO A 141 -37.57 -19.34 -42.38
C PRO A 141 -36.91 -19.16 -43.76
N ILE A 142 -35.63 -18.81 -43.83
CA ILE A 142 -34.90 -18.64 -45.11
C ILE A 142 -34.63 -20.00 -45.78
N ALA A 143 -34.36 -21.05 -45.00
CA ALA A 143 -34.20 -22.41 -45.52
C ALA A 143 -35.55 -23.05 -45.93
N ALA A 144 -36.65 -22.67 -45.28
CA ALA A 144 -37.99 -23.18 -45.56
C ALA A 144 -38.71 -22.45 -46.72
N SER A 145 -38.14 -21.36 -47.26
CA SER A 145 -38.70 -20.60 -48.39
C SER A 145 -38.02 -20.87 -49.74
N ARG A 146 -37.29 -21.99 -49.87
CA ARG A 146 -36.69 -22.45 -51.14
C ARG A 146 -37.41 -23.66 -51.68
#